data_AF-A0A1C6K8G7-F1
#
_entry.id   AF-A0A1C6K8G7-F1
#
_cell.length_a   1.000
_cell.length_b   1.000
_cell.length_c   1.000
_cell.angle_alpha   90.00
_cell.angle_beta   90.00
_cell.angle_gamma   90.00
#
_symmetry.space_group_name_H-M   'P 1'
#
loop_
_entity.id
_entity.type
_entity.pdbx_description
1 polymer ?
#
loop_
_entity_poly.entity_id
_entity_poly.type
_entity_poly.pdbx_seq_one_letter_code
_entity_poly.pdbx_strand_id
1 'polypeptide(L)'
;MPRSSALEQIAADTAARWQMLPPSTSVVAAVSGGADSMALLQLLLELAPARRLQVTAAHLNHCLRGPESDRDEQFVTAWCAAAGVDCVTRRADVAGLSRRSGQSLEEAARTLRYDFLYQVAAERGAVLATAHTATDNFETVLFRLARGTGLGGLCGIPPVRSFRWQGYTGRLVRPLIEVSRRQVEDYCQRRQLPYITDSTNLQPVYSRNRLRLQVLPVLRSLNSALEQSFVKTARHLGQDQDYLCAQAEALYRQLAGGPAGPSLDAAGLLAAHPALAARVAARFLKEQDLPAGEAEIQKLLSAAAGTKQQLTANTFLCLQGTQLCLYRPPAPAAPILAQPVAVGKMYSIGQKKLMVCVLSQEKYGAEKKINKKFFINFMDYDKICNALTLRSRQPGDRIHLAGRGVGKTVKKLLNEQKVPSAERCHLPLLADQKGVVCLPGIGIDSRVAVDEKTKNIAAVYYGEDF
;
A
#
# COMPACT_ATOMS: atom_id res chain seq x y z
N MET A 1 51.67 5.37 16.06
CA MET A 1 50.30 4.96 15.71
C MET A 1 50.37 4.09 14.46
N PRO A 2 49.80 2.88 14.43
CA PRO A 2 49.73 2.14 13.17
C PRO A 2 48.92 2.99 12.19
N ARG A 3 49.40 3.13 10.94
CA ARG A 3 48.71 3.91 9.88
C ARG A 3 47.29 3.39 9.76
N SER A 4 46.29 4.28 9.85
CA SER A 4 44.89 3.88 9.72
C SER A 4 44.69 3.17 8.39
N SER A 5 43.92 2.09 8.40
CA SER A 5 43.57 1.41 7.17
C SER A 5 42.75 2.32 6.25
N ALA A 6 42.83 2.11 4.93
CA ALA A 6 41.97 2.82 3.98
C ALA A 6 40.47 2.68 4.33
N LEU A 7 40.06 1.54 4.89
CA LEU A 7 38.71 1.30 5.39
C LEU A 7 38.34 2.23 6.56
N GLU A 8 39.17 2.27 7.61
CA GLU A 8 38.92 3.10 8.80
C GLU A 8 38.73 4.57 8.42
N GLN A 9 39.60 5.08 7.54
CA GLN A 9 39.53 6.47 7.11
C GLN A 9 38.25 6.76 6.30
N ILE A 10 37.94 5.94 5.30
CA ILE A 10 36.72 6.10 4.48
C ILE A 10 35.47 6.02 5.36
N ALA A 11 35.42 5.06 6.29
CA ALA A 11 34.28 4.87 7.17
C ALA A 11 34.13 6.02 8.20
N ALA A 12 35.24 6.52 8.74
CA ALA A 12 35.24 7.69 9.63
C ALA A 12 34.78 8.96 8.89
N ASP A 13 35.27 9.20 7.68
CA ASP A 13 34.86 10.32 6.83
C ASP A 13 33.38 10.23 6.47
N THR A 14 32.91 9.03 6.13
CA THR A 14 31.50 8.76 5.84
C THR A 14 30.63 9.01 7.07
N ALA A 15 31.02 8.50 8.23
CA ALA A 15 30.28 8.68 9.48
C ALA A 15 30.23 10.15 9.91
N ALA A 16 31.32 10.91 9.72
CA ALA A 16 31.38 12.33 10.01
C ALA A 16 30.48 13.14 9.06
N ARG A 17 30.59 12.90 7.75
CA ARG A 17 29.81 13.60 6.72
C ARG A 17 28.31 13.49 6.94
N TRP A 18 27.84 12.31 7.35
CA TRP A 18 26.42 12.03 7.58
C TRP A 18 26.01 12.07 9.05
N GLN A 19 26.88 12.54 9.95
CA GLN A 19 26.63 12.62 11.39
C GLN A 19 26.06 11.32 12.00
N MET A 20 26.61 10.18 11.56
CA MET A 20 26.09 8.85 11.89
C MET A 20 26.31 8.46 13.35
N LEU A 21 27.46 8.86 13.91
CA LEU A 21 27.94 8.44 15.22
C LEU A 21 28.31 9.67 16.05
N PRO A 22 27.33 10.42 16.59
CA PRO A 22 27.60 11.52 17.51
C PRO A 22 28.34 11.01 18.76
N PRO A 23 29.10 11.88 19.46
CA PRO A 23 29.73 11.51 20.72
C PRO A 23 28.73 11.01 21.76
N SER A 24 29.17 10.12 22.65
CA SER A 24 28.36 9.60 23.77
C SER A 24 27.05 8.91 23.34
N THR A 25 27.05 8.30 22.14
CA THR A 25 25.87 7.63 21.58
C THR A 25 25.96 6.12 21.76
N SER A 26 24.83 5.49 22.10
CA SER A 26 24.68 4.03 22.09
C SER A 26 24.45 3.53 20.66
N VAL A 27 25.13 2.46 20.27
CA VAL A 27 25.13 1.91 18.92
C VAL A 27 24.85 0.42 18.98
N VAL A 28 23.81 -0.02 18.27
CA VAL A 28 23.53 -1.44 18.05
C VAL A 28 24.10 -1.84 16.69
N ALA A 29 25.09 -2.73 16.68
CA ALA A 29 25.69 -3.28 15.46
C ALA A 29 24.93 -4.54 15.03
N ALA A 30 24.44 -4.59 13.80
CA ALA A 30 23.83 -5.80 13.24
C ALA A 30 24.90 -6.79 12.77
N VAL A 31 25.06 -7.90 13.51
CA VAL A 31 26.17 -8.85 13.31
C VAL A 31 25.64 -10.20 12.80
N SER A 32 26.07 -10.60 11.62
CA SER A 32 25.71 -11.90 11.01
C SER A 32 26.82 -12.95 11.14
N GLY A 33 28.01 -12.59 11.61
CA GLY A 33 29.19 -13.46 11.65
C GLY A 33 30.04 -13.44 10.37
N GLY A 34 29.51 -12.91 9.27
CA GLY A 34 30.27 -12.68 8.03
C GLY A 34 31.23 -11.49 8.08
N ALA A 35 32.18 -11.46 7.14
CA ALA A 35 33.28 -10.49 7.05
C ALA A 35 32.83 -9.03 7.21
N ASP A 36 31.85 -8.58 6.43
CA ASP A 36 31.34 -7.19 6.47
C ASP A 36 30.83 -6.82 7.87
N SER A 37 30.08 -7.72 8.50
CA SER A 37 29.48 -7.47 9.81
C SER A 37 30.48 -7.51 10.96
N MET A 38 31.49 -8.39 10.89
CA MET A 38 32.58 -8.43 11.85
C MET A 38 33.48 -7.21 11.71
N ALA A 39 33.80 -6.79 10.47
CA ALA A 39 34.57 -5.58 10.22
C ALA A 39 33.85 -4.33 10.74
N LEU A 40 32.52 -4.24 10.55
CA LEU A 40 31.73 -3.15 11.13
C LEU A 40 31.83 -3.13 12.66
N LEU A 41 31.66 -4.28 13.32
CA LEU A 41 31.72 -4.36 14.77
C LEU A 41 33.10 -3.94 15.29
N GLN A 42 34.16 -4.50 14.72
CA GLN A 42 35.55 -4.15 15.06
C GLN A 42 35.81 -2.65 14.86
N LEU A 43 35.39 -2.07 13.73
CA LEU A 43 35.51 -0.63 13.47
C LEU A 43 34.80 0.21 14.54
N LEU A 44 33.57 -0.17 14.93
CA LEU A 44 32.83 0.56 15.96
C LEU A 44 33.53 0.53 17.32
N LEU A 45 34.15 -0.60 17.69
CA LEU A 45 34.96 -0.72 18.90
C LEU A 45 36.22 0.13 18.85
N GLU A 46 36.87 0.24 17.68
CA GLU A 46 38.03 1.12 17.49
C GLU A 46 37.65 2.61 17.61
N LEU A 47 36.45 2.98 17.15
CA LEU A 47 35.93 4.35 17.27
C LEU A 47 35.35 4.65 18.67
N ALA A 48 35.05 3.62 19.47
CA ALA A 48 34.35 3.78 20.73
C ALA A 48 35.11 4.62 21.77
N PRO A 49 36.43 4.45 22.01
CA PRO A 49 37.17 5.27 22.98
C PRO A 49 37.17 6.75 22.62
N ALA A 50 37.46 7.07 21.35
CA ALA A 50 37.57 8.46 20.89
C ALA A 50 36.22 9.21 20.90
N ARG A 51 35.10 8.48 20.72
CA ARG A 51 33.74 9.05 20.66
C ARG A 51 32.86 8.71 21.85
N ARG A 52 33.37 7.98 22.85
CA ARG A 52 32.61 7.47 24.00
C ARG A 52 31.37 6.66 23.58
N LEU A 53 31.50 5.81 22.56
CA LEU A 53 30.38 5.01 22.07
C LEU A 53 30.12 3.84 23.02
N GLN A 54 28.85 3.51 23.23
CA GLN A 54 28.44 2.26 23.87
C GLN A 54 27.99 1.29 22.79
N VAL A 55 28.77 0.25 22.52
CA VAL A 55 28.51 -0.68 21.42
C VAL A 55 27.84 -1.95 21.95
N THR A 56 26.73 -2.33 21.33
CA THR A 56 26.02 -3.59 21.57
C THR A 56 25.93 -4.34 20.25
N ALA A 57 26.29 -5.62 20.23
CA ALA A 57 26.08 -6.50 19.08
C ALA A 57 24.65 -7.08 19.10
N ALA A 58 24.04 -7.20 17.93
CA ALA A 58 22.74 -7.85 17.76
C ALA A 58 22.81 -8.88 16.64
N HIS A 59 22.59 -10.15 16.98
CA HIS A 59 22.62 -11.28 16.05
C HIS A 59 21.27 -11.99 15.98
N LEU A 60 20.78 -12.25 14.76
CA LEU A 60 19.56 -13.03 14.54
C LEU A 60 19.92 -14.37 13.91
N ASN A 61 19.63 -15.45 14.62
CA ASN A 61 19.69 -16.81 14.09
C ASN A 61 18.37 -17.11 13.34
N HIS A 62 18.48 -17.28 12.02
CA HIS A 62 17.34 -17.52 11.13
C HIS A 62 16.80 -18.97 11.18
N CYS A 63 17.46 -19.89 11.87
CA CYS A 63 17.10 -21.31 12.00
C CYS A 63 16.87 -22.03 10.65
N LEU A 64 17.48 -21.55 9.56
CA LEU A 64 17.29 -22.10 8.21
C LEU A 64 18.27 -23.23 7.87
N ARG A 65 19.46 -23.24 8.48
CA ARG A 65 20.56 -24.16 8.10
C ARG A 65 20.93 -25.15 9.20
N GLY A 66 20.02 -25.35 10.16
CA GLY A 66 20.23 -26.23 11.31
C GLY A 66 21.58 -25.95 12.00
N PRO A 67 22.51 -26.93 12.07
CA PRO A 67 23.79 -26.80 12.78
C PRO A 67 24.66 -25.62 12.35
N GLU A 68 24.61 -25.19 11.07
CA GLU A 68 25.38 -24.02 10.61
C GLU A 68 24.89 -22.73 11.29
N SER A 69 23.57 -22.58 11.46
CA SER A 69 23.02 -21.38 12.10
C SER A 69 23.34 -21.33 13.60
N ASP A 70 23.38 -22.50 14.26
CA ASP A 70 23.83 -22.61 15.65
C ASP A 70 25.33 -22.30 15.81
N ARG A 71 26.16 -22.76 14.87
CA ARG A 71 27.59 -22.44 14.82
C ARG A 71 27.82 -20.94 14.65
N ASP A 72 27.07 -20.27 13.77
CA ASP A 72 27.17 -18.83 13.55
C ASP A 72 26.84 -18.03 14.82
N GLU A 73 25.77 -18.42 15.51
CA GLU A 73 25.35 -17.81 16.78
C GLU A 73 26.42 -17.99 17.87
N GLN A 74 26.96 -19.20 18.02
CA GLN A 74 28.02 -19.49 18.98
C GLN A 74 29.30 -18.69 18.69
N PHE A 75 29.69 -18.62 17.41
CA PHE A 75 30.85 -17.86 16.98
C PHE A 75 30.74 -16.37 17.34
N VAL A 76 29.62 -15.73 17.00
CA VAL A 76 29.41 -14.30 17.30
C VAL A 76 29.38 -14.07 18.80
N THR A 77 28.67 -14.91 19.55
CA THR A 77 28.56 -14.78 21.01
C THR A 77 29.92 -14.94 21.70
N ALA A 78 30.70 -15.96 21.30
CA ALA A 78 32.04 -16.18 21.84
C ALA A 78 33.00 -15.04 21.50
N TRP A 79 32.94 -14.52 20.27
CA TRP A 79 33.75 -13.37 19.87
C TRP A 79 33.39 -12.12 20.67
N CYS A 80 32.10 -11.82 20.84
CA CYS A 80 31.64 -10.68 21.63
C CYS A 80 32.05 -10.80 23.10
N ALA A 81 31.94 -11.99 23.70
CA ALA A 81 32.40 -12.23 25.06
C ALA A 81 33.91 -11.98 25.21
N ALA A 82 34.72 -12.48 24.27
CA ALA A 82 36.18 -12.26 24.28
C ALA A 82 36.54 -10.77 24.06
N ALA A 83 35.75 -10.03 23.29
CA ALA A 83 35.93 -8.61 23.04
C ALA A 83 35.32 -7.69 24.12
N GLY A 84 34.63 -8.25 25.12
CA GLY A 84 33.97 -7.47 26.18
C GLY A 84 32.76 -6.67 25.71
N VAL A 85 32.03 -7.16 24.70
CA VAL A 85 30.89 -6.47 24.06
C VAL A 85 29.59 -7.18 24.42
N ASP A 86 28.58 -6.41 24.85
CA ASP A 86 27.22 -6.93 25.07
C ASP A 86 26.63 -7.46 23.75
N CYS A 87 26.10 -8.68 23.77
CA CYS A 87 25.58 -9.36 22.59
C CYS A 87 24.15 -9.85 22.84
N VAL A 88 23.21 -9.30 22.09
CA VAL A 88 21.81 -9.72 22.11
C VAL A 88 21.59 -10.69 20.95
N THR A 89 21.13 -11.91 21.26
CA THR A 89 20.79 -12.93 20.26
C THR A 89 19.29 -13.22 20.27
N ARG A 90 18.74 -13.56 19.11
CA ARG A 90 17.36 -14.06 18.98
C ARG A 90 17.30 -15.16 17.93
N ARG A 91 16.48 -16.19 18.16
CA ARG A 91 16.16 -17.22 17.17
C ARG A 91 14.81 -16.90 16.51
N ALA A 92 14.70 -17.11 15.21
CA ALA A 92 13.51 -16.75 14.45
C ALA A 92 13.07 -17.86 13.48
N ASP A 93 11.78 -18.20 13.50
CA ASP A 93 11.16 -19.16 12.58
C ASP A 93 10.81 -18.50 11.23
N VAL A 94 11.82 -18.35 10.36
CA VAL A 94 11.67 -17.78 9.02
C VAL A 94 10.74 -18.63 8.15
N ALA A 95 10.87 -19.96 8.22
CA ALA A 95 10.09 -20.89 7.41
C ALA A 95 8.60 -20.85 7.78
N GLY A 96 8.28 -20.74 9.07
CA GLY A 96 6.91 -20.54 9.53
C GLY A 96 6.35 -19.19 9.09
N LEU A 97 7.12 -18.10 9.15
CA LEU A 97 6.65 -16.80 8.67
C LEU A 97 6.37 -16.84 7.16
N SER A 98 7.31 -17.33 6.35
CA SER A 98 7.14 -17.46 4.90
C SER A 98 5.87 -18.24 4.53
N ARG A 99 5.59 -19.36 5.20
CA ARG A 99 4.36 -20.15 5.01
C ARG A 99 3.08 -19.37 5.37
N ARG A 100 3.10 -18.56 6.42
CA ARG A 100 1.93 -17.83 6.90
C ARG A 100 1.66 -16.53 6.12
N SER A 101 2.71 -15.84 5.66
CA SER A 101 2.60 -14.54 4.99
C SER A 101 2.59 -14.61 3.47
N GLY A 102 2.92 -15.78 2.88
CA GLY A 102 3.11 -15.94 1.44
C GLY A 102 4.37 -15.27 0.90
N GLN A 103 5.22 -14.72 1.77
CA GLN A 103 6.49 -14.08 1.40
C GLN A 103 7.53 -15.13 1.02
N SER A 104 8.48 -14.75 0.15
CA SER A 104 9.68 -15.56 -0.07
C SER A 104 10.49 -15.71 1.23
N LEU A 105 11.31 -16.76 1.33
CA LEU A 105 12.18 -16.97 2.50
C LEU A 105 13.11 -15.77 2.76
N GLU A 106 13.63 -15.12 1.71
CA GLU A 106 14.49 -13.94 1.84
C GLU A 106 13.73 -12.73 2.43
N GLU A 107 12.50 -12.49 1.97
CA GLU A 107 11.65 -11.40 2.48
C GLU A 107 11.22 -11.64 3.93
N ALA A 108 10.85 -12.88 4.26
CA ALA A 108 10.52 -13.28 5.63
C ALA A 108 11.73 -13.14 6.57
N ALA A 109 12.91 -13.60 6.14
CA ALA A 109 14.16 -13.45 6.88
C ALA A 109 14.50 -11.97 7.11
N ARG A 110 14.39 -11.15 6.06
CA ARG A 110 14.62 -9.71 6.13
C ARG A 110 13.65 -9.01 7.07
N THR A 111 12.38 -9.41 7.06
CA THR A 111 11.34 -8.86 7.94
C THR A 111 11.65 -9.15 9.40
N LEU A 112 11.90 -10.41 9.76
CA LEU A 112 12.24 -10.81 11.13
C LEU A 112 13.56 -10.20 11.62
N ARG A 113 14.53 -10.03 10.72
CA ARG A 113 15.81 -9.35 11.00
C ARG A 113 15.59 -7.89 11.36
N TYR A 114 14.86 -7.14 10.54
CA TYR A 114 14.66 -5.73 10.85
C TYR A 114 13.76 -5.52 12.06
N ASP A 115 12.74 -6.34 12.26
CA ASP A 115 11.92 -6.30 13.47
C ASP A 115 12.79 -6.49 14.73
N PHE A 116 13.64 -7.51 14.75
CA PHE A 116 14.59 -7.74 15.85
C PHE A 116 15.52 -6.55 16.08
N LEU A 117 16.17 -6.07 15.02
CA LEU A 117 17.15 -5.00 15.14
C LEU A 117 16.51 -3.68 15.58
N TYR A 118 15.28 -3.41 15.14
CA TYR A 118 14.53 -2.23 15.57
C TYR A 118 14.09 -2.34 17.03
N GLN A 119 13.65 -3.51 17.47
CA GLN A 119 13.36 -3.77 18.88
C GLN A 119 14.58 -3.48 19.76
N VAL A 120 15.74 -4.10 19.47
CA VAL A 120 16.96 -3.93 20.28
C VAL A 120 17.43 -2.47 20.27
N ALA A 121 17.37 -1.81 19.11
CA ALA A 121 17.70 -0.38 19.02
C ALA A 121 16.76 0.49 19.84
N ALA A 122 15.46 0.20 19.86
CA ALA A 122 14.48 0.93 20.65
C ALA A 122 14.71 0.74 22.16
N GLU A 123 14.90 -0.50 22.61
CA GLU A 123 15.17 -0.84 24.03
C GLU A 123 16.44 -0.17 24.56
N ARG A 124 17.46 -0.02 23.72
CA ARG A 124 18.74 0.60 24.08
C ARG A 124 18.82 2.11 23.80
N GLY A 125 17.77 2.70 23.22
CA GLY A 125 17.80 4.10 22.76
C GLY A 125 18.93 4.37 21.76
N ALA A 126 19.30 3.37 20.96
CA ALA A 126 20.54 3.33 20.21
C ALA A 126 20.37 3.59 18.70
N VAL A 127 21.45 4.05 18.08
CA VAL A 127 21.57 4.09 16.62
C VAL A 127 21.85 2.68 16.10
N LEU A 128 21.09 2.22 15.11
CA LEU A 128 21.29 0.91 14.49
C LEU A 128 22.31 0.99 13.34
N ALA A 129 23.46 0.32 13.46
CA ALA A 129 24.47 0.23 12.42
C ALA A 129 24.36 -1.08 11.62
N THR A 130 24.43 -1.00 10.28
CA THR A 130 24.44 -2.19 9.40
C THR A 130 25.62 -2.15 8.43
N ALA A 131 26.14 -3.32 8.08
CA ALA A 131 27.39 -3.47 7.32
C ALA A 131 27.21 -3.48 5.80
N HIS A 132 26.29 -2.68 5.26
CA HIS A 132 26.16 -2.54 3.81
C HIS A 132 27.38 -1.81 3.25
N THR A 133 27.95 -2.35 2.18
CA THR A 133 29.16 -1.86 1.50
C THR A 133 28.84 -1.07 0.23
N ALA A 134 29.84 -0.41 -0.34
CA ALA A 134 29.74 0.20 -1.67
C ALA A 134 29.40 -0.83 -2.76
N THR A 135 29.90 -2.06 -2.61
CA THR A 135 29.61 -3.18 -3.53
C THR A 135 28.13 -3.58 -3.44
N ASP A 136 27.57 -3.70 -2.23
CA ASP A 136 26.13 -3.98 -2.05
C ASP A 136 25.24 -2.87 -2.61
N ASN A 137 25.68 -1.63 -2.45
CA ASN A 137 24.98 -0.47 -2.98
C ASN A 137 24.95 -0.51 -4.52
N PHE A 138 26.09 -0.79 -5.13
CA PHE A 138 26.21 -0.90 -6.59
C PHE A 138 25.34 -2.02 -7.15
N GLU A 139 25.38 -3.20 -6.54
CA GLU A 139 24.50 -4.32 -6.91
C GLU A 139 23.02 -3.94 -6.80
N THR A 140 22.64 -3.22 -5.74
CA THR A 140 21.28 -2.76 -5.54
C THR A 140 20.84 -1.79 -6.62
N VAL A 141 21.70 -0.86 -7.05
CA VAL A 141 21.37 0.08 -8.13
C VAL A 141 21.29 -0.62 -9.47
N LEU A 142 22.23 -1.51 -9.82
CA LEU A 142 22.15 -2.29 -11.07
C LEU A 142 20.86 -3.13 -11.13
N PHE A 143 20.51 -3.76 -10.02
CA PHE A 143 19.29 -4.56 -9.93
C PHE A 143 18.02 -3.72 -10.10
N ARG A 144 17.98 -2.51 -9.51
CA ARG A 144 16.86 -1.58 -9.68
C ARG A 144 16.80 -1.00 -11.08
N LEU A 145 17.95 -0.68 -11.67
CA LEU A 145 18.06 -0.19 -13.05
C LEU A 145 17.50 -1.21 -14.03
N ALA A 146 17.87 -2.49 -13.88
CA ALA A 146 17.36 -3.57 -14.72
C ALA A 146 15.83 -3.77 -14.63
N ARG A 147 15.20 -3.32 -13.54
CA ARG A 147 13.74 -3.42 -13.31
C ARG A 147 12.98 -2.14 -13.68
N GLY A 148 13.68 -1.09 -14.10
CA GLY A 148 13.13 0.25 -14.24
C GLY A 148 13.04 0.95 -12.88
N THR A 149 13.69 2.11 -12.76
CA THR A 149 13.63 2.90 -11.54
C THR A 149 13.86 4.38 -11.84
N GLY A 150 13.23 5.25 -11.06
CA GLY A 150 13.50 6.68 -11.10
C GLY A 150 14.73 7.08 -10.29
N LEU A 151 14.98 8.38 -10.19
CA LEU A 151 16.15 8.94 -9.49
C LEU A 151 16.35 8.36 -8.08
N GLY A 152 15.28 8.24 -7.28
CA GLY A 152 15.36 7.69 -5.92
C GLY A 152 15.86 6.24 -5.85
N GLY A 153 15.64 5.43 -6.89
CA GLY A 153 16.21 4.08 -6.96
C GLY A 153 17.69 4.08 -7.32
N LEU A 154 18.11 5.01 -8.18
CA LEU A 154 19.49 5.22 -8.62
C LEU A 154 20.40 5.82 -7.53
N CYS A 155 19.83 6.54 -6.56
CA CYS A 155 20.55 6.96 -5.35
C CYS A 155 21.04 5.77 -4.50
N GLY A 156 20.51 4.56 -4.75
CA GLY A 156 20.95 3.34 -4.11
C GLY A 156 20.45 3.18 -2.68
N ILE A 157 21.32 2.68 -1.81
CA ILE A 157 21.07 2.44 -0.39
C ILE A 157 21.46 3.72 0.37
N PRO A 158 20.51 4.39 1.07
CA PRO A 158 20.81 5.64 1.74
C PRO A 158 21.81 5.43 2.90
N PRO A 159 22.81 6.32 3.09
CA PRO A 159 23.77 6.19 4.20
C PRO A 159 23.11 6.23 5.59
N VAL A 160 22.08 7.07 5.73
CA VAL A 160 21.28 7.22 6.96
C VAL A 160 19.80 7.10 6.60
N ARG A 161 19.03 6.39 7.43
CA ARG A 161 17.59 6.20 7.25
C ARG A 161 16.88 6.22 8.59
N SER A 162 15.80 6.98 8.72
CA SER A 162 14.90 6.86 9.88
C SER A 162 14.01 5.62 9.78
N PHE A 163 13.67 5.02 10.91
CA PHE A 163 12.68 3.94 10.98
C PHE A 163 11.70 4.21 12.12
N ARG A 164 10.49 3.68 11.98
CA ARG A 164 9.49 3.66 13.04
C ARG A 164 9.24 2.22 13.48
N TRP A 165 9.17 1.99 14.79
CA TRP A 165 8.87 0.69 15.37
C TRP A 165 8.08 0.90 16.66
N GLN A 166 6.83 0.43 16.71
CA GLN A 166 5.93 0.57 17.87
C GLN A 166 5.91 1.98 18.51
N GLY A 167 5.86 3.03 17.68
CA GLY A 167 5.88 4.44 18.14
C GLY A 167 7.27 5.04 18.38
N TYR A 168 8.31 4.21 18.50
CA TYR A 168 9.70 4.66 18.56
C TYR A 168 10.20 5.10 17.19
N THR A 169 10.90 6.24 17.12
CA THR A 169 11.60 6.71 15.91
C THR A 169 13.10 6.60 16.10
N GLY A 170 13.72 5.68 15.36
CA GLY A 170 15.15 5.42 15.42
C GLY A 170 15.91 5.82 14.15
N ARG A 171 17.23 5.79 14.22
CA ARG A 171 18.14 6.01 13.09
C ARG A 171 18.90 4.74 12.75
N LEU A 172 18.91 4.38 11.47
CA LEU A 172 19.73 3.33 10.90
C LEU A 172 20.86 3.96 10.08
N VAL A 173 22.10 3.61 10.39
CA VAL A 173 23.32 4.10 9.74
C VAL A 173 24.11 2.98 9.07
N ARG A 174 24.89 3.35 8.05
CA ARG A 174 25.72 2.42 7.26
C ARG A 174 27.14 2.95 7.12
N PRO A 175 28.00 2.81 8.15
CA PRO A 175 29.34 3.39 8.13
C PRO A 175 30.23 2.87 6.98
N LEU A 176 29.98 1.64 6.51
CA LEU A 176 30.75 1.00 5.44
C LEU A 176 30.21 1.27 4.03
N ILE A 177 29.20 2.14 3.85
CA ILE A 177 28.49 2.28 2.56
C ILE A 177 29.35 2.80 1.40
N GLU A 178 30.49 3.44 1.72
CA GLU A 178 31.49 3.90 0.74
C GLU A 178 32.73 3.00 0.68
N VAL A 179 32.77 1.93 1.46
CA VAL A 179 33.86 0.95 1.53
C VAL A 179 33.53 -0.22 0.61
N SER A 180 34.45 -0.63 -0.25
CA SER A 180 34.30 -1.80 -1.11
C SER A 180 34.48 -3.11 -0.35
N ARG A 181 33.89 -4.20 -0.86
CA ARG A 181 34.08 -5.54 -0.27
C ARG A 181 35.56 -5.96 -0.18
N ARG A 182 36.37 -5.61 -1.18
CA ARG A 182 37.82 -5.88 -1.17
C ARG A 182 38.52 -5.18 0.01
N GLN A 183 38.15 -3.93 0.30
CA GLN A 183 38.72 -3.21 1.45
C GLN A 183 38.30 -3.81 2.79
N VAL A 184 37.10 -4.40 2.87
CA VAL A 184 36.65 -5.17 4.04
C VAL A 184 37.51 -6.42 4.20
N GLU A 185 37.68 -7.20 3.13
CA GLU A 185 38.50 -8.43 3.15
C GLU A 185 39.95 -8.12 3.55
N ASP A 186 40.56 -7.08 2.96
CA ASP A 186 41.91 -6.59 3.31
C ASP A 186 42.01 -6.10 4.77
N TYR A 187 40.92 -5.55 5.33
CA TYR A 187 40.87 -5.13 6.72
C TYR A 187 40.79 -6.34 7.65
N CYS A 188 39.90 -7.29 7.38
CA CYS A 188 39.79 -8.53 8.15
C CYS A 188 41.12 -9.30 8.15
N GLN A 189 41.78 -9.43 7.00
CA GLN A 189 43.07 -10.12 6.89
C GLN A 189 44.17 -9.46 7.73
N ARG A 190 44.31 -8.13 7.64
CA ARG A 190 45.33 -7.39 8.41
C ARG A 190 45.10 -7.43 9.91
N ARG A 191 43.84 -7.44 10.34
CA ARG A 191 43.46 -7.52 11.75
C ARG A 191 43.41 -8.97 12.26
N GLN A 192 43.66 -9.96 11.39
CA GLN A 192 43.44 -11.38 11.69
C GLN A 192 42.05 -11.62 12.28
N LEU A 193 41.06 -10.85 11.81
CA LEU A 193 39.71 -10.87 12.34
C LEU A 193 39.03 -12.14 11.83
N PRO A 194 38.65 -13.07 12.72
CA PRO A 194 37.93 -14.25 12.29
C PRO A 194 36.54 -13.85 11.81
N TYR A 195 36.05 -14.53 10.79
CA TYR A 195 34.68 -14.42 10.31
C TYR A 195 34.26 -15.74 9.66
N ILE A 196 32.96 -15.95 9.57
CA ILE A 196 32.39 -17.13 8.90
C ILE A 196 32.15 -16.79 7.44
N THR A 197 32.66 -17.64 6.56
CA THR A 197 32.37 -17.54 5.13
C THR A 197 31.12 -18.36 4.84
N ASP A 198 30.06 -17.68 4.41
CA ASP A 198 28.77 -18.30 4.17
C ASP A 198 28.80 -19.22 2.93
N SER A 199 28.38 -20.48 3.11
CA SER A 199 28.23 -21.50 2.07
C SER A 199 27.15 -21.14 1.04
N THR A 200 26.13 -20.35 1.44
CA THR A 200 25.08 -19.88 0.52
C THR A 200 25.54 -18.82 -0.49
N ASN A 201 26.74 -18.23 -0.34
CA ASN A 201 27.33 -17.39 -1.39
C ASN A 201 27.59 -18.16 -2.69
N LEU A 202 27.60 -19.50 -2.63
CA LEU A 202 27.88 -20.39 -3.76
C LEU A 202 26.62 -20.94 -4.44
N GLN A 203 25.42 -20.68 -3.90
CA GLN A 203 24.18 -21.19 -4.48
C GLN A 203 23.58 -20.22 -5.53
N PRO A 204 23.31 -20.66 -6.77
CA PRO A 204 23.07 -19.79 -7.93
C PRO A 204 21.65 -19.21 -8.05
N VAL A 205 20.98 -18.89 -6.94
CA VAL A 205 19.56 -18.55 -6.98
C VAL A 205 19.31 -17.05 -6.79
N TYR A 206 18.60 -16.46 -7.76
CA TYR A 206 17.96 -15.14 -7.78
C TYR A 206 18.84 -13.91 -8.09
N SER A 207 19.19 -13.71 -9.38
CA SER A 207 19.60 -12.43 -10.02
C SER A 207 20.85 -11.69 -9.50
N ARG A 208 21.04 -11.51 -8.19
CA ARG A 208 22.19 -10.83 -7.58
C ARG A 208 23.49 -11.62 -7.75
N ASN A 209 23.44 -12.94 -7.58
CA ASN A 209 24.63 -13.78 -7.84
C ASN A 209 25.05 -13.70 -9.32
N ARG A 210 24.10 -13.57 -10.25
CA ARG A 210 24.40 -13.31 -11.66
C ARG A 210 25.08 -11.96 -11.86
N LEU A 211 24.59 -10.90 -11.20
CA LEU A 211 25.26 -9.59 -11.23
C LEU A 211 26.71 -9.70 -10.73
N ARG A 212 26.92 -10.38 -9.59
CA ARG A 212 28.25 -10.56 -8.99
C ARG A 212 29.22 -11.35 -9.86
N LEU A 213 28.78 -12.47 -10.43
CA LEU A 213 29.63 -13.40 -11.15
C LEU A 213 29.83 -13.05 -12.63
N GLN A 214 28.85 -12.41 -13.27
CA GLN A 214 28.88 -12.17 -14.72
C GLN A 214 29.00 -10.69 -15.08
N VAL A 215 28.40 -9.77 -14.30
CA VAL A 215 28.32 -8.35 -14.68
C VAL A 215 29.42 -7.52 -14.02
N LEU A 216 29.61 -7.66 -12.71
CA LEU A 216 30.64 -6.92 -11.98
C LEU A 216 32.06 -7.12 -12.53
N PRO A 217 32.50 -8.34 -12.90
CA PRO A 217 33.85 -8.52 -13.43
C PRO A 217 34.07 -7.76 -14.74
N VAL A 218 33.07 -7.77 -15.63
CA VAL A 218 33.13 -7.01 -16.90
C VAL A 218 33.23 -5.52 -16.62
N LEU A 219 32.38 -4.97 -15.75
CA LEU A 219 32.42 -3.54 -15.42
C LEU A 219 33.73 -3.14 -14.72
N ARG A 220 34.30 -4.00 -13.87
CA ARG A 220 35.61 -3.77 -13.24
C ARG A 220 36.75 -3.81 -14.24
N SER A 221 36.63 -4.61 -15.31
CA SER A 221 37.62 -4.63 -16.39
C SER A 221 37.64 -3.32 -17.19
N LEU A 222 36.49 -2.63 -17.29
CA LEU A 222 36.39 -1.31 -17.91
C LEU A 222 36.89 -0.18 -17.00
N ASN A 223 36.65 -0.30 -15.69
CA ASN A 223 37.09 0.68 -14.70
C ASN A 223 37.48 -0.03 -13.39
N SER A 224 38.78 -0.07 -13.09
CA SER A 224 39.29 -0.67 -11.86
C SER A 224 38.86 0.07 -10.58
N ALA A 225 38.41 1.33 -10.70
CA ALA A 225 37.87 2.15 -9.62
C ALA A 225 36.32 2.22 -9.64
N LEU A 226 35.65 1.23 -10.25
CA LEU A 226 34.21 1.19 -10.47
C LEU A 226 33.38 1.58 -9.24
N GLU A 227 33.60 0.93 -8.10
CA GLU A 227 32.82 1.18 -6.88
C GLU A 227 33.00 2.62 -6.37
N GLN A 228 34.20 3.19 -6.50
CA GLN A 228 34.51 4.55 -6.07
C GLN A 228 33.89 5.58 -7.00
N SER A 229 33.96 5.36 -8.32
CA SER A 229 33.26 6.16 -9.31
C SER A 229 31.75 6.13 -9.06
N PHE A 230 31.20 4.95 -8.78
CA PHE A 230 29.79 4.79 -8.47
C PHE A 230 29.37 5.51 -7.18
N VAL A 231 30.15 5.44 -6.11
CA VAL A 231 29.88 6.18 -4.87
C VAL A 231 29.77 7.70 -5.14
N LYS A 232 30.63 8.26 -5.99
CA LYS A 232 30.55 9.66 -6.40
C LYS A 232 29.26 9.95 -7.18
N THR A 233 28.92 9.10 -8.15
CA THR A 233 27.67 9.23 -8.92
C THR A 233 26.43 9.16 -8.02
N ALA A 234 26.34 8.15 -7.15
CA ALA A 234 25.23 7.99 -6.22
C ALA A 234 25.09 9.20 -5.28
N ARG A 235 26.21 9.83 -4.90
CA ARG A 235 26.21 11.06 -4.08
C ARG A 235 25.62 12.25 -4.84
N HIS A 236 26.04 12.51 -6.07
CA HIS A 236 25.49 13.60 -6.88
C HIS A 236 23.99 13.40 -7.13
N LEU A 237 23.60 12.18 -7.51
CA LEU A 237 22.18 11.84 -7.68
C LEU A 237 21.39 12.01 -6.37
N GLY A 238 21.99 11.69 -5.23
CA GLY A 238 21.41 11.93 -3.91
C GLY A 238 21.17 13.41 -3.63
N GLN A 239 22.14 14.28 -3.93
CA GLN A 239 22.00 15.73 -3.76
C GLN A 239 20.87 16.31 -4.61
N ASP A 240 20.79 15.89 -5.88
CA ASP A 240 19.70 16.30 -6.79
C ASP A 240 18.35 15.79 -6.30
N GLN A 241 18.29 14.53 -5.83
CA GLN A 241 17.09 13.92 -5.29
C GLN A 241 16.61 14.66 -4.03
N ASP A 242 17.51 15.04 -3.13
CA ASP A 242 17.21 15.77 -1.91
C ASP A 242 16.65 17.16 -2.22
N TYR A 243 17.28 17.89 -3.15
CA TYR A 243 16.78 19.20 -3.60
C TYR A 243 15.39 19.11 -4.24
N LEU A 244 15.19 18.17 -5.17
CA LEU A 244 13.89 17.96 -5.82
C LEU A 244 12.80 17.52 -4.85
N CYS A 245 13.15 16.71 -3.84
CA CYS A 245 12.23 16.35 -2.76
C CYS A 245 11.84 17.57 -1.92
N ALA A 246 12.80 18.43 -1.56
CA ALA A 246 12.52 19.64 -0.79
C ALA A 246 11.62 20.61 -1.54
N GLN A 247 11.87 20.82 -2.85
CA GLN A 247 11.02 21.64 -3.71
C GLN A 247 9.62 21.06 -3.86
N ALA A 248 9.51 19.75 -4.05
CA ALA A 248 8.21 19.08 -4.14
C ALA A 248 7.43 19.14 -2.83
N GLU A 249 8.08 19.00 -1.68
CA GLU A 249 7.44 19.12 -0.37
C GLU A 249 6.97 20.57 -0.10
N ALA A 250 7.75 21.58 -0.49
CA ALA A 250 7.34 22.98 -0.39
C ALA A 250 6.12 23.27 -1.28
N LEU A 251 6.14 22.81 -2.53
CA LEU A 251 5.00 22.94 -3.45
C LEU A 251 3.78 22.16 -2.95
N TYR A 252 3.98 20.95 -2.42
CA TYR A 252 2.89 20.15 -1.85
C TYR A 252 2.16 20.90 -0.73
N ARG A 253 2.89 21.57 0.17
CA ARG A 253 2.27 22.38 1.25
C ARG A 253 1.48 23.57 0.74
N GLN A 254 1.81 24.10 -0.45
CA GLN A 254 1.06 25.17 -1.08
C GLN A 254 -0.21 24.66 -1.77
N LEU A 255 -0.13 23.48 -2.40
CA LEU A 255 -1.22 22.93 -3.20
C LEU A 255 -2.19 22.06 -2.38
N ALA A 256 -1.75 21.48 -1.27
CA ALA A 256 -2.56 20.57 -0.47
C ALA A 256 -3.51 21.34 0.45
N GLY A 257 -4.80 21.00 0.39
CA GLY A 257 -5.82 21.55 1.27
C GLY A 257 -7.08 21.98 0.53
N GLY A 258 -8.23 21.74 1.17
CA GLY A 258 -9.53 22.12 0.64
C GLY A 258 -10.66 21.89 1.66
N PRO A 259 -11.84 22.47 1.42
CA PRO A 259 -12.92 22.51 2.41
C PRO A 259 -13.58 21.15 2.71
N ALA A 260 -13.34 20.12 1.90
CA ALA A 260 -14.02 18.83 1.95
C ALA A 260 -13.09 17.62 2.19
N GLY A 261 -11.92 17.85 2.81
CA GLY A 261 -10.95 16.80 3.14
C GLY A 261 -9.70 16.79 2.23
N PRO A 262 -8.97 15.65 2.16
CA PRO A 262 -7.71 15.55 1.43
C PRO A 262 -7.88 15.89 -0.06
N SER A 263 -7.26 16.99 -0.47
CA SER A 263 -7.37 17.54 -1.82
C SER A 263 -6.08 18.25 -2.25
N LEU A 264 -5.93 18.42 -3.55
CA LEU A 264 -4.83 19.14 -4.20
C LEU A 264 -5.37 20.15 -5.21
N ASP A 265 -4.81 21.35 -5.25
CA ASP A 265 -5.05 22.28 -6.36
C ASP A 265 -4.55 21.69 -7.68
N ALA A 266 -5.49 21.40 -8.58
CA ALA A 266 -5.21 20.77 -9.87
C ALA A 266 -4.49 21.73 -10.83
N ALA A 267 -4.82 23.03 -10.78
CA ALA A 267 -4.22 24.01 -11.68
C ALA A 267 -2.75 24.24 -11.33
N GLY A 268 -2.45 24.45 -10.05
CA GLY A 268 -1.06 24.57 -9.57
C GLY A 268 -0.25 23.29 -9.80
N LEU A 269 -0.85 22.10 -9.68
CA LEU A 269 -0.18 20.83 -9.98
C LEU A 269 0.19 20.70 -11.47
N LEU A 270 -0.71 21.09 -12.38
CA LEU A 270 -0.47 21.04 -13.84
C LEU A 270 0.47 22.14 -14.33
N ALA A 271 0.50 23.28 -13.67
CA ALA A 271 1.43 24.37 -13.97
C ALA A 271 2.87 24.08 -13.49
N ALA A 272 3.03 23.19 -12.51
CA ALA A 272 4.33 22.81 -12.00
C ALA A 272 5.16 22.01 -13.03
N HIS A 273 6.49 22.10 -12.92
CA HIS A 273 7.38 21.28 -13.73
C HIS A 273 7.06 19.78 -13.54
N PRO A 274 7.04 18.94 -14.60
CA PRO A 274 6.63 17.52 -14.51
C PRO A 274 7.37 16.73 -13.43
N ALA A 275 8.67 17.02 -13.23
CA ALA A 275 9.47 16.38 -12.18
C ALA A 275 8.98 16.68 -10.75
N LEU A 276 8.44 17.88 -10.52
CA LEU A 276 7.84 18.25 -9.23
C LEU A 276 6.41 17.71 -9.13
N ALA A 277 5.61 17.83 -10.19
CA ALA A 277 4.24 17.34 -10.22
C ALA A 277 4.14 15.84 -9.88
N ALA A 278 5.01 15.02 -10.46
CA ALA A 278 5.07 13.59 -10.14
C ALA A 278 5.43 13.31 -8.67
N ARG A 279 6.30 14.13 -8.06
CA ARG A 279 6.69 13.99 -6.65
C ARG A 279 5.61 14.46 -5.69
N VAL A 280 4.94 15.56 -6.01
CA VAL A 280 3.78 16.08 -5.27
C VAL A 280 2.65 15.03 -5.30
N ALA A 281 2.36 14.48 -6.48
CA ALA A 281 1.38 13.40 -6.63
C ALA A 281 1.75 12.18 -5.77
N ALA A 282 3.00 11.73 -5.82
CA ALA A 282 3.47 10.61 -5.01
C ALA A 282 3.39 10.90 -3.50
N ARG A 283 3.71 12.13 -3.07
CA ARG A 283 3.63 12.57 -1.68
C ARG A 283 2.18 12.60 -1.16
N PHE A 284 1.25 13.08 -1.98
CA PHE A 284 -0.18 13.08 -1.67
C PHE A 284 -0.72 11.66 -1.51
N LEU A 285 -0.45 10.78 -2.49
CA LEU A 285 -0.91 9.39 -2.43
C LEU A 285 -0.38 8.66 -1.18
N LYS A 286 0.90 8.85 -0.85
CA LYS A 286 1.51 8.26 0.36
C LYS A 286 0.90 8.76 1.66
N GLU A 287 0.49 10.03 1.74
CA GLU A 287 -0.17 10.56 2.93
C GLU A 287 -1.53 9.90 3.18
N GLN A 288 -2.16 9.45 2.11
CA GLN A 288 -3.49 8.84 2.12
C GLN A 288 -3.43 7.31 2.19
N ASP A 289 -2.24 6.75 2.47
CA ASP A 289 -1.93 5.31 2.48
C ASP A 289 -2.31 4.60 1.16
N LEU A 290 -2.16 5.30 0.03
CA LEU A 290 -2.43 4.78 -1.31
C LEU A 290 -1.12 4.40 -2.05
N PRO A 291 -1.18 3.42 -2.97
CA PRO A 291 -0.04 3.11 -3.84
C PRO A 291 0.37 4.35 -4.65
N ALA A 292 1.68 4.58 -4.72
CA ALA A 292 2.29 5.71 -5.41
C ALA A 292 3.28 5.24 -6.49
N GLY A 293 2.86 4.25 -7.28
CA GLY A 293 3.60 3.79 -8.45
C GLY A 293 3.43 4.75 -9.63
N GLU A 294 4.20 4.52 -10.70
CA GLU A 294 4.13 5.35 -11.90
C GLU A 294 2.72 5.38 -12.50
N ALA A 295 2.04 4.23 -12.55
CA ALA A 295 0.66 4.14 -13.04
C ALA A 295 -0.31 4.98 -12.20
N GLU A 296 -0.21 4.96 -10.86
CA GLU A 296 -1.08 5.74 -9.98
C GLU A 296 -0.78 7.24 -10.05
N ILE A 297 0.49 7.61 -10.19
CA ILE A 297 0.91 9.00 -10.41
C ILE A 297 0.32 9.52 -11.72
N GLN A 298 0.40 8.75 -12.81
CA GLN A 298 -0.17 9.12 -14.10
C GLN A 298 -1.70 9.24 -14.04
N LYS A 299 -2.38 8.31 -13.35
CA LYS A 299 -3.81 8.44 -13.07
C LYS A 299 -4.12 9.74 -12.34
N LEU A 300 -3.34 10.12 -11.33
CA LEU A 300 -3.55 11.37 -10.60
C LEU A 300 -3.38 12.60 -11.48
N LEU A 301 -2.32 12.67 -12.27
CA LEU A 301 -2.09 13.78 -13.19
C LEU A 301 -3.17 13.87 -14.26
N SER A 302 -3.64 12.74 -14.81
CA SER A 302 -4.76 12.72 -15.75
C SER A 302 -6.09 13.15 -15.12
N ALA A 303 -6.26 12.90 -13.81
CA ALA A 303 -7.42 13.36 -13.06
C ALA A 303 -7.39 14.85 -12.75
N ALA A 304 -6.20 15.41 -12.50
CA ALA A 304 -6.01 16.85 -12.43
C ALA A 304 -6.40 17.54 -13.75
N ALA A 305 -6.19 16.88 -14.89
CA ALA A 305 -6.61 17.36 -16.21
C ALA A 305 -8.12 17.18 -16.51
N GLY A 306 -8.93 16.73 -15.53
CA GLY A 306 -10.39 16.67 -15.63
C GLY A 306 -10.98 15.28 -15.91
N THR A 307 -10.17 14.23 -16.01
CA THR A 307 -10.68 12.87 -16.23
C THR A 307 -10.92 12.15 -14.90
N LYS A 308 -12.14 11.65 -14.62
CA LYS A 308 -12.35 10.81 -13.41
C LYS A 308 -11.53 9.53 -13.52
N GLN A 309 -10.72 9.23 -12.50
CA GLN A 309 -9.83 8.06 -12.49
C GLN A 309 -10.09 7.14 -11.30
N GLN A 310 -9.87 5.84 -11.50
CA GLN A 310 -9.94 4.84 -10.44
C GLN A 310 -8.55 4.47 -9.96
N LEU A 311 -8.25 4.73 -8.68
CA LEU A 311 -6.98 4.35 -8.05
C LEU A 311 -7.03 2.92 -7.52
N THR A 312 -8.02 2.61 -6.69
CA THR A 312 -8.24 1.27 -6.12
C THR A 312 -9.69 0.84 -6.32
N ALA A 313 -10.05 -0.37 -5.90
CA ALA A 313 -11.41 -0.90 -6.04
C ALA A 313 -12.49 0.09 -5.53
N ASN A 314 -12.22 0.78 -4.41
CA ASN A 314 -13.16 1.68 -3.74
C ASN A 314 -12.65 3.14 -3.63
N THR A 315 -11.61 3.53 -4.36
CA THR A 315 -11.07 4.90 -4.31
C THR A 315 -10.92 5.48 -5.71
N PHE A 316 -11.53 6.64 -5.92
CA PHE A 316 -11.50 7.39 -7.17
C PHE A 316 -10.89 8.76 -6.95
N LEU A 317 -10.31 9.32 -8.01
CA LEU A 317 -9.91 10.72 -8.10
C LEU A 317 -10.88 11.45 -9.01
N CYS A 318 -11.37 12.60 -8.55
CA CYS A 318 -12.24 13.46 -9.34
C CYS A 318 -11.94 14.93 -9.05
N LEU A 319 -12.09 15.74 -10.09
CA LEU A 319 -12.03 17.18 -9.98
C LEU A 319 -13.37 17.72 -9.44
N GLN A 320 -13.32 18.53 -8.40
CA GLN A 320 -14.45 19.28 -7.82
C GLN A 320 -14.08 20.77 -7.84
N GLY A 321 -14.57 21.51 -8.83
CA GLY A 321 -14.10 22.87 -9.09
C GLY A 321 -12.64 22.86 -9.53
N THR A 322 -11.76 23.51 -8.77
CA THR A 322 -10.30 23.51 -9.00
C THR A 322 -9.55 22.46 -8.17
N GLN A 323 -10.26 21.75 -7.29
CA GLN A 323 -9.65 20.83 -6.33
C GLN A 323 -9.75 19.39 -6.83
N LEU A 324 -8.62 18.71 -6.87
CA LEU A 324 -8.54 17.28 -7.08
C LEU A 324 -8.78 16.55 -5.76
N CYS A 325 -9.90 15.84 -5.67
CA CYS A 325 -10.36 15.19 -4.43
C CYS A 325 -10.33 13.66 -4.55
N LEU A 326 -10.10 12.99 -3.42
CA LEU A 326 -10.38 11.57 -3.26
C LEU A 326 -11.85 11.34 -3.00
N TYR A 327 -12.48 10.50 -3.81
CA TYR A 327 -13.85 10.06 -3.65
C TYR A 327 -13.88 8.56 -3.35
N ARG A 328 -14.39 8.21 -2.17
CA ARG A 328 -14.71 6.83 -1.79
C ARG A 328 -16.23 6.70 -1.78
N PRO A 329 -16.85 5.99 -2.75
CA PRO A 329 -18.28 5.78 -2.70
C PRO A 329 -18.64 5.06 -1.40
N PRO A 330 -19.78 5.41 -0.76
CA PRO A 330 -20.26 4.67 0.39
C PRO A 330 -20.43 3.21 0.03
N ALA A 331 -20.20 2.31 0.99
CA ALA A 331 -20.43 0.89 0.79
C ALA A 331 -21.86 0.68 0.25
N PRO A 332 -22.04 -0.12 -0.82
CA PRO A 332 -23.38 -0.38 -1.33
C PRO A 332 -24.22 -0.96 -0.19
N ALA A 333 -25.38 -0.36 0.07
CA ALA A 333 -26.29 -0.87 1.08
C ALA A 333 -26.64 -2.34 0.79
N ALA A 334 -26.80 -3.13 1.84
CA ALA A 334 -27.09 -4.56 1.72
C ALA A 334 -28.35 -4.78 0.85
N PRO A 335 -28.34 -5.82 -0.01
CA PRO A 335 -29.52 -6.13 -0.81
C PRO A 335 -30.70 -6.53 0.10
N ILE A 336 -31.91 -6.20 -0.33
CA ILE A 336 -33.12 -6.67 0.33
C ILE A 336 -33.25 -8.16 0.08
N LEU A 337 -33.19 -8.95 1.15
CA LEU A 337 -33.47 -10.38 1.11
C LEU A 337 -34.92 -10.62 0.71
N ALA A 338 -35.15 -11.64 -0.10
CA ALA A 338 -36.49 -11.97 -0.57
C ALA A 338 -37.40 -12.32 0.61
N GLN A 339 -38.48 -11.56 0.76
CA GLN A 339 -39.48 -11.78 1.80
C GLN A 339 -40.90 -11.65 1.23
N PRO A 340 -41.87 -12.45 1.71
CA PRO A 340 -43.27 -12.31 1.31
C PRO A 340 -43.83 -10.93 1.68
N VAL A 341 -44.67 -10.39 0.79
CA VAL A 341 -45.38 -9.14 1.01
C VAL A 341 -46.76 -9.42 1.60
N ALA A 342 -47.01 -8.92 2.81
CA ALA A 342 -48.30 -8.94 3.45
C ALA A 342 -49.02 -7.62 3.15
N VAL A 343 -50.29 -7.73 2.72
CA VAL A 343 -51.14 -6.57 2.44
C VAL A 343 -51.32 -5.73 3.72
N GLY A 344 -51.17 -4.41 3.60
CA GLY A 344 -51.28 -3.45 4.69
C GLY A 344 -50.06 -3.38 5.63
N LYS A 345 -49.04 -4.24 5.44
CA LYS A 345 -47.81 -4.18 6.23
C LYS A 345 -46.85 -3.15 5.65
N MET A 346 -46.22 -2.38 6.54
CA MET A 346 -45.18 -1.41 6.21
C MET A 346 -43.80 -2.09 6.21
N TYR A 347 -43.01 -1.84 5.16
CA TYR A 347 -41.64 -2.34 5.00
C TYR A 347 -40.65 -1.18 4.94
N SER A 348 -39.70 -1.13 5.88
CA SER A 348 -38.65 -0.10 5.92
C SER A 348 -37.46 -0.48 5.04
N ILE A 349 -37.09 0.41 4.10
CA ILE A 349 -36.00 0.23 3.13
C ILE A 349 -35.12 1.48 3.17
N GLY A 350 -34.08 1.45 4.00
CA GLY A 350 -33.25 2.63 4.27
C GLY A 350 -34.10 3.75 4.90
N GLN A 351 -34.11 4.93 4.28
CA GLN A 351 -34.94 6.08 4.69
C GLN A 351 -36.35 6.08 4.08
N LYS A 352 -36.67 5.12 3.21
CA LYS A 352 -37.97 5.02 2.53
C LYS A 352 -38.80 3.88 3.09
N LYS A 353 -40.11 3.98 2.95
CA LYS A 353 -41.07 2.96 3.32
C LYS A 353 -41.75 2.41 2.07
N LEU A 354 -42.18 1.15 2.12
CA LEU A 354 -42.99 0.52 1.09
C LEU A 354 -44.20 -0.15 1.75
N MET A 355 -45.38 0.04 1.16
CA MET A 355 -46.61 -0.63 1.59
C MET A 355 -47.43 -1.03 0.37
N VAL A 356 -48.09 -2.18 0.44
CA VAL A 356 -49.02 -2.64 -0.58
C VAL A 356 -50.40 -2.79 0.04
N CYS A 357 -51.39 -2.08 -0.48
CA CYS A 357 -52.78 -2.16 -0.02
C CYS A 357 -53.67 -2.64 -1.17
N VAL A 358 -54.74 -3.38 -0.85
CA VAL A 358 -55.78 -3.72 -1.82
C VAL A 358 -56.92 -2.73 -1.68
N LEU A 359 -57.25 -2.05 -2.78
CA LEU A 359 -58.30 -1.05 -2.87
C LEU A 359 -59.49 -1.60 -3.67
N SER A 360 -60.70 -1.17 -3.29
CA SER A 360 -61.90 -1.32 -4.10
C SER A 360 -61.90 -0.33 -5.28
N GLN A 361 -62.69 -0.60 -6.32
CA GLN A 361 -62.80 0.28 -7.50
C GLN A 361 -63.16 1.74 -7.15
N GLU A 362 -64.03 1.94 -6.14
CA GLU A 362 -64.42 3.28 -5.68
C GLU A 362 -63.24 4.07 -5.09
N LYS A 363 -62.42 3.43 -4.23
CA LYS A 363 -61.24 4.05 -3.63
C LYS A 363 -60.12 4.28 -4.66
N TYR A 364 -59.98 3.39 -5.64
CA TYR A 364 -59.06 3.58 -6.76
C TYR A 364 -59.37 4.84 -7.57
N GLY A 365 -60.64 5.11 -7.86
CA GLY A 365 -61.05 6.33 -8.56
C GLY A 365 -60.71 7.62 -7.82
N ALA A 366 -60.77 7.60 -6.49
CA ALA A 366 -60.39 8.73 -5.63
C ALA A 366 -58.86 8.92 -5.59
N GLU A 367 -58.09 7.85 -5.37
CA GLU A 367 -56.63 7.93 -5.26
C GLU A 367 -55.94 8.22 -6.60
N LYS A 368 -56.50 7.77 -7.72
CA LYS A 368 -56.00 8.11 -9.07
C LYS A 368 -56.03 9.62 -9.34
N LYS A 369 -56.93 10.37 -8.69
CA LYS A 369 -57.03 11.83 -8.80
C LYS A 369 -56.05 12.58 -7.88
N ILE A 370 -55.59 11.95 -6.79
CA ILE A 370 -54.64 12.51 -5.82
C ILE A 370 -53.20 12.13 -6.26
N ASN A 371 -52.74 12.62 -7.41
CA ASN A 371 -51.44 12.23 -7.95
C ASN A 371 -50.51 13.43 -8.18
N LYS A 372 -50.08 14.09 -7.09
CA LYS A 372 -49.02 15.11 -7.16
C LYS A 372 -47.95 15.03 -6.06
N LYS A 373 -48.06 14.14 -5.06
CA LYS A 373 -47.08 14.08 -3.94
C LYS A 373 -46.45 12.70 -3.68
N PHE A 374 -46.97 11.58 -4.21
CA PHE A 374 -46.45 10.22 -3.96
C PHE A 374 -46.31 9.40 -5.25
N PHE A 375 -45.28 8.55 -5.33
CA PHE A 375 -45.11 7.59 -6.45
C PHE A 375 -45.95 6.34 -6.23
N ILE A 376 -47.27 6.46 -6.41
CA ILE A 376 -48.20 5.32 -6.28
C ILE A 376 -48.24 4.54 -7.60
N ASN A 377 -47.99 3.23 -7.52
CA ASN A 377 -48.14 2.31 -8.64
C ASN A 377 -49.36 1.43 -8.40
N PHE A 378 -50.30 1.41 -9.35
CA PHE A 378 -51.51 0.58 -9.27
C PHE A 378 -51.38 -0.62 -10.18
N MET A 379 -51.63 -1.81 -9.65
CA MET A 379 -51.64 -3.05 -10.40
C MET A 379 -52.92 -3.85 -10.14
N ASP A 380 -53.30 -4.69 -11.08
CA ASP A 380 -54.38 -5.65 -10.92
C ASP A 380 -53.92 -6.76 -9.95
N TYR A 381 -54.56 -6.81 -8.78
CA TYR A 381 -54.21 -7.76 -7.73
C TYR A 381 -54.53 -9.20 -8.14
N ASP A 382 -55.60 -9.40 -8.92
CA ASP A 382 -56.08 -10.72 -9.32
C ASP A 382 -55.18 -11.35 -10.41
N LYS A 383 -54.32 -10.56 -11.07
CA LYS A 383 -53.35 -11.04 -12.07
C LYS A 383 -51.99 -11.44 -11.49
N ILE A 384 -51.77 -11.24 -10.18
CA ILE A 384 -50.52 -11.61 -9.50
C ILE A 384 -50.44 -13.14 -9.37
N CYS A 385 -49.34 -13.74 -9.82
CA CYS A 385 -49.16 -15.19 -9.78
C CYS A 385 -48.58 -15.65 -8.44
N ASN A 386 -49.41 -16.26 -7.59
CA ASN A 386 -49.08 -16.70 -6.22
C ASN A 386 -48.72 -15.53 -5.30
N ALA A 387 -47.68 -15.68 -4.48
CA ALA A 387 -47.30 -14.69 -3.48
C ALA A 387 -46.41 -13.60 -4.08
N LEU A 388 -46.68 -12.37 -3.67
CA LEU A 388 -45.83 -11.23 -3.96
C LEU A 388 -44.61 -11.27 -3.04
N THR A 389 -43.42 -11.05 -3.60
CA THR A 389 -42.15 -11.00 -2.86
C THR A 389 -41.48 -9.65 -3.05
N LEU A 390 -40.99 -9.09 -1.94
CA LEU A 390 -40.15 -7.91 -1.91
C LEU A 390 -38.69 -8.37 -1.87
N ARG A 391 -37.89 -7.94 -2.84
CA ARG A 391 -36.46 -8.26 -2.93
C ARG A 391 -35.67 -7.18 -3.66
N SER A 392 -34.35 -7.31 -3.69
CA SER A 392 -33.49 -6.58 -4.62
C SER A 392 -33.46 -7.24 -6.01
N ARG A 393 -32.96 -6.49 -7.01
CA ARG A 393 -32.75 -7.01 -8.37
C ARG A 393 -31.79 -8.19 -8.40
N GLN A 394 -32.11 -9.16 -9.26
CA GLN A 394 -31.28 -10.31 -9.59
C GLN A 394 -30.74 -10.17 -11.02
N PRO A 395 -29.57 -10.75 -11.33
CA PRO A 395 -29.08 -10.83 -12.71
C PRO A 395 -30.12 -11.49 -13.61
N GLY A 396 -30.43 -10.87 -14.75
CA GLY A 396 -31.40 -11.38 -15.71
C GLY A 396 -32.84 -10.88 -15.52
N ASP A 397 -33.16 -10.16 -14.43
CA ASP A 397 -34.49 -9.57 -14.25
C ASP A 397 -34.92 -8.71 -15.45
N ARG A 398 -36.15 -8.92 -15.93
CA ARG A 398 -36.79 -8.19 -17.04
C ARG A 398 -38.16 -7.69 -16.62
N ILE A 399 -38.58 -6.58 -17.21
CA ILE A 399 -39.92 -6.02 -17.04
C ILE A 399 -40.41 -5.44 -18.37
N HIS A 400 -41.68 -5.66 -18.66
CA HIS A 400 -42.40 -5.10 -19.80
C HIS A 400 -43.30 -3.99 -19.29
N LEU A 401 -42.79 -2.74 -19.22
CA LEU A 401 -43.53 -1.63 -18.64
C LEU A 401 -44.87 -1.40 -19.38
N ALA A 402 -45.95 -1.35 -18.61
CA ALA A 402 -47.28 -1.03 -19.13
C ALA A 402 -47.26 0.32 -19.90
N GLY A 403 -47.89 0.34 -21.08
CA GLY A 403 -47.98 1.53 -21.94
C GLY A 403 -46.75 1.86 -22.81
N ARG A 404 -45.64 1.09 -22.71
CA ARG A 404 -44.42 1.34 -23.52
C ARG A 404 -44.13 0.27 -24.59
N GLY A 405 -44.84 -0.85 -24.60
CA GLY A 405 -44.78 -1.88 -25.65
C GLY A 405 -43.47 -2.67 -25.80
N VAL A 406 -42.40 -2.33 -25.05
CA VAL A 406 -41.08 -2.97 -25.18
C VAL A 406 -40.57 -3.46 -23.83
N GLY A 407 -40.17 -4.73 -23.76
CA GLY A 407 -39.51 -5.33 -22.61
C GLY A 407 -38.03 -4.97 -22.51
N LYS A 408 -37.56 -4.59 -21.33
CA LYS A 408 -36.14 -4.29 -21.07
C LYS A 408 -35.64 -5.06 -19.85
N THR A 409 -34.33 -5.28 -19.79
CA THR A 409 -33.71 -5.74 -18.54
C THR A 409 -33.78 -4.62 -17.51
N VAL A 410 -33.97 -4.98 -16.24
CA VAL A 410 -33.98 -4.00 -15.14
C VAL A 410 -32.68 -3.19 -15.12
N LYS A 411 -31.53 -3.82 -15.42
CA LYS A 411 -30.24 -3.13 -15.57
C LYS A 411 -30.29 -2.00 -16.61
N LYS A 412 -30.84 -2.25 -17.80
CA LYS A 412 -30.93 -1.24 -18.88
C LYS A 412 -31.88 -0.11 -18.49
N LEU A 413 -33.00 -0.45 -17.84
CA LEU A 413 -33.98 0.54 -17.38
C LEU A 413 -33.40 1.47 -16.30
N LEU A 414 -32.67 0.94 -15.31
CA LEU A 414 -32.01 1.75 -14.28
C LEU A 414 -30.91 2.66 -14.84
N ASN A 415 -30.23 2.23 -15.91
CA ASN A 415 -29.29 3.09 -16.63
C ASN A 415 -30.00 4.27 -17.31
N GLU A 416 -31.11 4.02 -18.00
CA GLU A 416 -31.90 5.05 -18.69
C GLU A 416 -32.47 6.08 -17.70
N GLN A 417 -32.92 5.62 -16.53
CA GLN A 417 -33.41 6.48 -15.44
C GLN A 417 -32.28 7.16 -14.64
N LYS A 418 -31.01 7.00 -15.05
CA LYS A 418 -29.83 7.58 -14.39
C LYS A 418 -29.73 7.27 -12.89
N VAL A 419 -30.24 6.11 -12.47
CA VAL A 419 -30.16 5.68 -11.05
C VAL A 419 -28.70 5.43 -10.67
N PRO A 420 -28.17 6.06 -9.59
CA PRO A 420 -26.79 5.87 -9.14
C PRO A 420 -26.46 4.40 -8.83
N SER A 421 -25.26 3.94 -9.20
CA SER A 421 -24.89 2.51 -9.06
C SER A 421 -24.94 2.00 -7.62
N ALA A 422 -24.63 2.86 -6.64
CA ALA A 422 -24.68 2.53 -5.21
C ALA A 422 -26.12 2.23 -4.73
N GLU A 423 -27.12 2.83 -5.36
CA GLU A 423 -28.53 2.66 -4.99
C GLU A 423 -29.16 1.40 -5.59
N ARG A 424 -28.66 0.95 -6.74
CA ARG A 424 -29.25 -0.17 -7.49
C ARG A 424 -29.26 -1.50 -6.77
N CYS A 425 -28.40 -1.68 -5.76
CA CYS A 425 -28.30 -2.93 -5.01
C CYS A 425 -29.40 -3.06 -3.95
N HIS A 426 -29.97 -1.96 -3.48
CA HIS A 426 -30.98 -1.94 -2.42
C HIS A 426 -32.33 -1.35 -2.89
N LEU A 427 -32.47 -1.06 -4.19
CA LEU A 427 -33.76 -0.67 -4.74
C LEU A 427 -34.78 -1.80 -4.55
N PRO A 428 -35.94 -1.50 -3.95
CA PRO A 428 -36.99 -2.49 -3.82
C PRO A 428 -37.58 -2.80 -5.19
N LEU A 429 -37.83 -4.07 -5.42
CA LEU A 429 -38.73 -4.51 -6.47
C LEU A 429 -39.72 -5.51 -5.92
N LEU A 430 -40.89 -5.54 -6.54
CA LEU A 430 -41.92 -6.52 -6.26
C LEU A 430 -41.91 -7.55 -7.40
N ALA A 431 -41.85 -8.82 -7.03
CA ALA A 431 -41.86 -9.94 -7.95
C ALA A 431 -42.91 -10.98 -7.55
N ASP A 432 -43.50 -11.63 -8.55
CA ASP A 432 -44.31 -12.82 -8.39
C ASP A 432 -43.53 -14.05 -8.91
N GLN A 433 -44.15 -15.23 -8.95
CA GLN A 433 -43.49 -16.44 -9.43
C GLN A 433 -43.00 -16.34 -10.89
N LYS A 434 -43.64 -15.49 -11.72
CA LYS A 434 -43.30 -15.32 -13.14
C LYS A 434 -42.26 -14.23 -13.38
N GLY A 435 -41.90 -13.44 -12.36
CA GLY A 435 -40.83 -12.44 -12.45
C GLY A 435 -41.22 -11.09 -11.84
N VAL A 436 -40.53 -10.03 -12.26
CA VAL A 436 -40.75 -8.68 -11.73
C VAL A 436 -42.14 -8.17 -12.15
N VAL A 437 -42.93 -7.70 -11.19
CA VAL A 437 -44.27 -7.14 -11.42
C VAL A 437 -44.32 -5.63 -11.21
N CYS A 438 -43.47 -5.08 -10.33
CA CYS A 438 -43.42 -3.63 -10.10
C CYS A 438 -42.03 -3.18 -9.69
N LEU A 439 -41.60 -2.06 -10.28
CA LEU A 439 -40.46 -1.26 -9.86
C LEU A 439 -41.02 0.06 -9.31
N PRO A 440 -41.14 0.20 -7.98
CA PRO A 440 -41.65 1.41 -7.36
C PRO A 440 -40.97 2.68 -7.88
N GLY A 441 -41.77 3.67 -8.27
CA GLY A 441 -41.30 4.93 -8.87
C GLY A 441 -40.93 4.87 -10.36
N ILE A 442 -40.88 3.67 -10.97
CA ILE A 442 -40.60 3.52 -12.41
C ILE A 442 -41.83 3.01 -13.16
N GLY A 443 -42.51 1.99 -12.64
CA GLY A 443 -43.73 1.45 -13.23
C GLY A 443 -43.95 -0.04 -12.98
N ILE A 444 -45.07 -0.52 -13.50
CA ILE A 444 -45.51 -1.92 -13.37
C ILE A 444 -45.36 -2.70 -14.67
N ASP A 445 -45.32 -4.03 -14.55
CA ASP A 445 -45.34 -4.94 -15.68
C ASP A 445 -46.73 -4.97 -16.35
N SER A 446 -46.74 -5.04 -17.67
CA SER A 446 -47.94 -5.10 -18.50
C SER A 446 -48.87 -6.25 -18.15
N ARG A 447 -48.35 -7.38 -17.62
CA ARG A 447 -49.19 -8.50 -17.16
C ARG A 447 -50.13 -8.13 -16.04
N VAL A 448 -49.73 -7.21 -15.17
CA VAL A 448 -50.49 -6.79 -13.98
C VAL A 448 -51.10 -5.42 -14.17
N ALA A 449 -51.21 -4.94 -15.41
CA ALA A 449 -51.85 -3.67 -15.70
C ALA A 449 -53.35 -3.73 -15.36
N VAL A 450 -53.83 -2.67 -14.73
CA VAL A 450 -55.26 -2.45 -14.44
C VAL A 450 -55.99 -2.20 -15.77
N ASP A 451 -57.10 -2.91 -15.97
CA ASP A 451 -58.00 -2.74 -17.10
C ASP A 451 -59.46 -2.64 -16.63
N GLU A 452 -60.40 -2.55 -17.56
CA GLU A 452 -61.84 -2.41 -17.27
C GLU A 452 -62.44 -3.61 -16.51
N LYS A 453 -61.77 -4.77 -16.53
CA LYS A 453 -62.22 -6.00 -15.86
C LYS A 453 -61.61 -6.18 -14.47
N THR A 454 -60.65 -5.36 -14.09
CA THR A 454 -59.97 -5.44 -12.78
C THR A 454 -60.94 -5.15 -11.63
N LYS A 455 -61.11 -6.12 -10.71
CA LYS A 455 -61.97 -5.97 -9.53
C LYS A 455 -61.19 -5.52 -8.30
N ASN A 456 -60.06 -6.17 -8.02
CA ASN A 456 -59.19 -5.85 -6.89
C ASN A 456 -57.92 -5.14 -7.38
N ILE A 457 -57.62 -3.97 -6.80
CA ILE A 457 -56.49 -3.15 -7.24
C ILE A 457 -55.46 -3.09 -6.12
N ALA A 458 -54.24 -3.55 -6.39
CA ALA A 458 -53.11 -3.36 -5.49
C ALA A 458 -52.48 -1.98 -5.72
N ALA A 459 -52.52 -1.12 -4.70
CA ALA A 459 -51.80 0.15 -4.65
C ALA A 459 -50.47 -0.05 -3.92
N VAL A 460 -49.37 0.31 -4.58
CA VAL A 460 -48.02 0.27 -4.03
C VAL A 460 -47.57 1.68 -3.72
N TYR A 461 -47.43 1.96 -2.43
CA TYR A 461 -46.90 3.21 -1.90
C TYR A 461 -45.40 3.05 -1.67
N TYR A 462 -44.62 4.01 -2.16
CA TYR A 462 -43.17 4.06 -1.95
C TYR A 462 -42.69 5.51 -1.87
N GLY A 463 -42.04 5.86 -0.76
CA GLY A 463 -41.63 7.23 -0.44
C GLY A 463 -40.99 7.34 0.94
N GLU A 464 -40.56 8.55 1.30
CA GLU A 464 -39.94 8.83 2.61
C GLU A 464 -41.00 8.94 3.72
N ASP A 465 -42.13 9.57 3.41
CA ASP A 465 -43.31 9.65 4.27
C ASP A 465 -44.57 9.44 3.43
N PHE A 466 -45.56 8.70 3.93
CA PHE A 466 -46.92 8.58 3.41
C PHE A 466 -47.87 8.06 4.49
#